data_AF-A0A495V8J6-F1
#
_entry.id   AF-A0A495V8J6-F1
#
_cell.length_a   1.000
_cell.length_b   1.000
_cell.length_c   1.000
_cell.angle_alpha   90.00
_cell.angle_beta   90.00
_cell.angle_gamma   90.00
#
_symmetry.space_group_name_H-M   'P 1'
#
loop_
_entity.id
_entity.type
_entity.pdbx_description
1 polymer ?
#
loop_
_entity_poly.entity_id
_entity_poly.type
_entity_poly.pdbx_seq_one_letter_code
_entity_poly.pdbx_strand_id
1 'polypeptide(L)'
;MPFSPEVIQDEKDLVTTTILRLKGLSRKDWNSYENSWDFTSLPLLSPDYHQPILKAAYQKIRAHWREMTLEMQRLEEENNRIFIEAYGLQDELQPEVPLNEITLICNPYYRYGNDKSEDELEALLLADTMRELVSYAVGCMFGRYALDKPGLILANQGETIEDYLKQISEPSFPADGDNVIPILDGDWFTDDIAERFRKFLRVAFGEEQYEENLRFVEQALNIKGKRNFSIRDYFLGEFYNDHVRRYKKRPIYWLFSSPKGSFNALIYMHRYRPDTVSVVLNDYLREFRGKLSSRLDYLRGVEASADTTKAEKAKALKEIETLKKTIGELDAWERDMMYPLATEQIAIDLDDGVKANYPKFGAALKKIVGLDAPEE
;
A
#
# COMPACT_ATOMS: atom_id res chain seq x y z
N MET A 1 -43.38 -17.02 24.99
CA MET A 1 -42.06 -16.55 25.44
C MET A 1 -42.28 -15.42 26.43
N PRO A 2 -41.49 -15.30 27.51
CA PRO A 2 -41.63 -14.23 28.49
C PRO A 2 -41.09 -12.94 27.87
N PHE A 3 -41.81 -12.41 26.90
CA PHE A 3 -41.60 -11.05 26.43
C PHE A 3 -42.51 -10.17 27.27
N SER A 4 -41.98 -9.06 27.80
CA SER A 4 -42.81 -7.92 28.13
C SER A 4 -42.88 -7.05 26.86
N PRO A 5 -43.91 -7.19 26.00
CA PRO A 5 -43.95 -6.50 24.71
C PRO A 5 -43.98 -4.98 24.89
N GLU A 6 -44.46 -4.53 26.04
CA GLU A 6 -44.58 -3.12 26.45
C GLU A 6 -43.21 -2.42 26.48
N VAL A 7 -42.18 -3.06 27.05
CA VAL A 7 -40.82 -2.48 27.14
C VAL A 7 -40.21 -2.26 25.75
N ILE A 8 -40.31 -3.26 24.87
CA ILE A 8 -39.78 -3.16 23.50
C ILE A 8 -40.58 -2.17 22.66
N GLN A 9 -41.89 -2.05 22.91
CA GLN A 9 -42.75 -1.15 22.17
C GLN A 9 -42.51 0.32 22.55
N ASP A 10 -42.23 0.60 23.83
CA ASP A 10 -41.90 1.93 24.32
C ASP A 10 -40.48 2.37 23.89
N GLU A 11 -39.54 1.44 23.75
CA GLU A 11 -38.14 1.74 23.37
C GLU A 11 -37.81 1.50 21.89
N LYS A 12 -38.81 1.12 21.08
CA LYS A 12 -38.63 0.77 19.67
C LYS A 12 -37.90 1.85 18.85
N ASP A 13 -38.27 3.11 19.07
CA ASP A 13 -37.69 4.25 18.35
C ASP A 13 -36.25 4.50 18.78
N LEU A 14 -35.94 4.29 20.05
CA LEU A 14 -34.58 4.38 20.60
C LEU A 14 -33.70 3.29 20.00
N VAL A 15 -34.13 2.02 20.05
CA VAL A 15 -33.41 0.88 19.46
C VAL A 15 -33.17 1.11 17.97
N THR A 16 -34.19 1.57 17.24
CA THR A 16 -34.06 1.86 15.80
C THR A 16 -33.01 2.94 15.55
N THR A 17 -33.01 4.01 16.36
CA THR A 17 -32.03 5.10 16.26
C THR A 17 -30.61 4.62 16.56
N THR A 18 -30.45 3.81 17.62
CA THR A 18 -29.17 3.21 18.01
C THR A 18 -28.61 2.32 16.89
N ILE A 19 -29.42 1.42 16.33
CA ILE A 19 -29.04 0.54 15.22
C ILE A 19 -28.62 1.35 13.99
N LEU A 20 -29.38 2.38 13.61
CA LEU A 20 -29.03 3.24 12.47
C LEU A 20 -27.69 3.95 12.70
N ARG A 21 -27.42 4.40 13.92
CA ARG A 21 -26.15 5.04 14.28
C ARG A 21 -24.98 4.04 14.23
N LEU A 22 -25.12 2.85 14.81
CA LEU A 22 -24.13 1.76 14.74
C LEU A 22 -23.77 1.44 13.28
N LYS A 23 -24.78 1.20 12.44
CA LYS A 23 -24.58 0.96 11.00
C LYS A 23 -23.85 2.11 10.31
N GLY A 24 -24.15 3.35 10.69
CA GLY A 24 -23.48 4.53 10.19
C GLY A 24 -21.99 4.59 10.56
N LEU A 25 -21.65 4.25 11.80
CA LEU A 25 -20.26 4.20 12.28
C LEU A 25 -19.48 3.09 11.56
N SER A 26 -20.01 1.86 11.53
CA SER A 26 -19.35 0.73 10.84
C SER A 26 -19.16 1.00 9.35
N ARG A 27 -20.13 1.65 8.69
CA ARG A 27 -20.00 2.03 7.27
C ARG A 27 -18.91 3.07 7.05
N LYS A 28 -18.83 4.09 7.91
CA LYS A 28 -17.79 5.12 7.82
C LYS A 28 -16.40 4.53 8.04
N ASP A 29 -16.25 3.67 9.03
CA ASP A 29 -15.02 2.94 9.29
C ASP A 29 -14.63 2.06 8.09
N TRP A 30 -15.54 1.21 7.60
CA TRP A 30 -15.29 0.35 6.45
C TRP A 30 -14.88 1.13 5.19
N ASN A 31 -15.61 2.20 4.87
CA ASN A 31 -15.36 3.02 3.68
C ASN A 31 -14.09 3.87 3.77
N SER A 32 -13.39 3.85 4.90
CA SER A 32 -12.11 4.53 5.09
C SER A 32 -10.89 3.73 4.62
N TYR A 33 -11.09 2.47 4.18
CA TYR A 33 -10.05 1.56 3.72
C TYR A 33 -10.15 1.23 2.23
N GLU A 34 -9.01 1.16 1.53
CA GLU A 34 -8.91 0.96 0.08
C GLU A 34 -9.59 -0.29 -0.50
N ASN A 35 -9.92 -1.26 0.35
CA ASN A 35 -10.60 -2.50 -0.01
C ASN A 35 -12.14 -2.38 0.04
N SER A 36 -12.68 -1.26 0.54
CA SER A 36 -14.10 -0.95 0.40
C SER A 36 -14.41 -0.48 -1.02
N TRP A 37 -15.58 -0.89 -1.53
CA TRP A 37 -16.10 -0.43 -2.82
C TRP A 37 -16.43 1.07 -2.84
N ASP A 38 -16.76 1.62 -1.67
CA ASP A 38 -17.10 3.04 -1.51
C ASP A 38 -15.88 3.87 -1.05
N PHE A 39 -14.66 3.31 -1.09
CA PHE A 39 -13.46 4.07 -0.72
C PHE A 39 -13.21 5.20 -1.72
N THR A 40 -13.04 6.41 -1.19
CA THR A 40 -12.86 7.62 -2.02
C THR A 40 -11.50 8.27 -1.84
N SER A 41 -11.03 8.41 -0.61
CA SER A 41 -9.74 8.99 -0.29
C SER A 41 -9.24 8.51 1.07
N LEU A 42 -7.94 8.63 1.29
CA LEU A 42 -7.34 8.29 2.57
C LEU A 42 -7.77 9.31 3.64
N PRO A 43 -8.27 8.86 4.80
CA PRO A 43 -8.73 9.76 5.87
C PRO A 43 -7.70 10.79 6.35
N LEU A 44 -6.40 10.45 6.36
CA LEU A 44 -5.32 11.39 6.68
C LEU A 44 -5.28 12.63 5.77
N LEU A 45 -5.83 12.52 4.56
CA LEU A 45 -5.89 13.57 3.56
C LEU A 45 -7.27 14.24 3.50
N SER A 46 -8.26 13.76 4.27
CA SER A 46 -9.56 14.40 4.38
C SER A 46 -9.40 15.80 4.98
N PRO A 47 -10.11 16.83 4.49
CA PRO A 47 -10.10 18.17 5.08
C PRO A 47 -10.39 18.19 6.60
N ASP A 48 -11.15 17.22 7.10
CA ASP A 48 -11.49 17.10 8.52
C ASP A 48 -10.25 16.79 9.39
N TYR A 49 -9.26 16.07 8.85
CA TYR A 49 -8.10 15.58 9.61
C TYR A 49 -6.76 16.09 9.11
N HIS A 50 -6.69 16.54 7.85
CA HIS A 50 -5.46 16.98 7.19
C HIS A 50 -4.77 18.08 8.01
N GLN A 51 -3.45 17.94 8.13
CA GLN A 51 -2.54 18.92 8.72
C GLN A 51 -1.24 18.91 7.90
N PRO A 52 -0.52 20.04 7.77
CA PRO A 52 0.79 20.06 7.10
C PRO A 52 1.82 19.11 7.73
N ILE A 53 1.73 18.91 9.06
CA ILE A 53 2.56 17.96 9.79
C ILE A 53 1.80 16.63 9.92
N LEU A 54 2.32 15.58 9.29
CA LEU A 54 1.69 14.26 9.22
C LEU A 54 1.48 13.65 10.61
N LYS A 55 2.40 13.89 11.56
CA LYS A 55 2.23 13.48 12.96
C LYS A 55 0.99 14.11 13.59
N ALA A 56 0.74 15.39 13.33
CA ALA A 56 -0.44 16.10 13.84
C ALA A 56 -1.72 15.58 13.18
N ALA A 57 -1.70 15.31 11.87
CA ALA A 57 -2.81 14.67 11.16
C ALA A 57 -3.14 13.29 11.76
N TYR A 58 -2.12 12.47 12.03
CA TYR A 58 -2.28 11.17 12.68
C TYR A 58 -2.87 11.28 14.10
N GLN A 59 -2.38 12.21 14.92
CA GLN A 59 -2.91 12.43 16.27
C GLN A 59 -4.38 12.83 16.24
N LYS A 60 -4.75 13.72 15.30
CA LYS A 60 -6.12 14.20 15.14
C LYS A 60 -7.06 13.07 14.73
N ILE A 61 -6.70 12.26 13.73
CA ILE A 61 -7.53 11.13 13.32
C ILE A 61 -7.57 10.02 14.37
N ARG A 62 -6.47 9.76 15.08
CA ARG A 62 -6.43 8.77 16.18
C ARG A 62 -7.40 9.14 17.30
N ALA A 63 -7.48 10.42 17.66
CA ALA A 63 -8.45 10.92 18.63
C ALA A 63 -9.89 10.67 18.14
N HIS A 64 -10.18 10.98 16.88
CA HIS A 64 -11.48 10.70 16.29
C HIS A 64 -11.83 9.20 16.28
N TRP A 65 -10.89 8.31 15.93
CA TRP A 65 -11.11 6.87 15.99
C TRP A 65 -11.40 6.38 17.41
N ARG A 66 -10.76 6.96 18.42
CA ARG A 66 -11.06 6.67 19.83
C ARG A 66 -12.49 7.09 20.19
N GLU A 67 -12.90 8.30 19.83
CA GLU A 67 -14.27 8.77 20.05
C GLU A 67 -15.29 7.89 19.33
N MET A 68 -15.00 7.50 18.09
CA MET A 68 -15.84 6.61 17.30
C MET A 68 -16.00 5.23 17.95
N THR A 69 -14.90 4.68 18.47
CA THR A 69 -14.88 3.38 19.17
C THR A 69 -15.68 3.44 20.47
N LEU A 70 -15.49 4.48 21.28
CA LEU A 70 -16.23 4.66 22.52
C LEU A 70 -17.72 4.92 22.29
N GLU A 71 -18.08 5.63 21.21
CA GLU A 71 -19.47 5.82 20.84
C GLU A 71 -20.11 4.51 20.34
N MET A 72 -19.39 3.70 19.55
CA MET A 72 -19.85 2.37 19.16
C MET A 72 -20.09 1.49 20.39
N GLN A 73 -19.13 1.44 21.32
CA GLN A 73 -19.25 0.73 22.59
C GLN A 73 -20.49 1.17 23.37
N ARG A 74 -20.65 2.48 23.61
CA ARG A 74 -21.81 3.02 24.34
C ARG A 74 -23.15 2.63 23.70
N LEU A 75 -23.22 2.61 22.37
CA LEU A 75 -24.42 2.24 21.63
C LEU A 75 -24.69 0.73 21.66
N GLU A 76 -23.65 -0.11 21.62
CA GLU A 76 -23.78 -1.56 21.79
C GLU A 76 -24.21 -1.92 23.22
N GLU A 77 -23.61 -1.30 24.23
CA GLU A 77 -23.98 -1.47 25.64
C GLU A 77 -25.41 -1.00 25.92
N GLU A 78 -25.86 0.08 25.26
CA GLU A 78 -27.25 0.52 25.34
C GLU A 78 -28.20 -0.52 24.75
N ASN A 79 -27.91 -1.04 23.55
CA ASN A 79 -28.71 -2.12 22.99
C ASN A 79 -28.75 -3.35 23.92
N ASN A 80 -27.61 -3.75 24.48
CA ASN A 80 -27.54 -4.87 25.41
C ASN A 80 -28.41 -4.62 26.64
N ARG A 81 -28.33 -3.43 27.25
CA ARG A 81 -29.16 -3.05 28.41
C ARG A 81 -30.65 -3.16 28.10
N ILE A 82 -31.10 -2.59 26.97
CA ILE A 82 -32.51 -2.63 26.54
C ILE A 82 -32.99 -4.08 26.41
N PHE A 83 -32.22 -4.95 25.75
CA PHE A 83 -32.61 -6.35 25.56
C PHE A 83 -32.54 -7.14 26.86
N ILE A 84 -31.48 -6.99 27.66
CA ILE A 84 -31.34 -7.67 28.96
C ILE A 84 -32.55 -7.34 29.86
N GLU A 85 -32.97 -6.07 29.90
CA GLU A 85 -34.15 -5.66 30.66
C GLU A 85 -35.45 -6.25 30.09
N ALA A 86 -35.65 -6.17 28.78
CA ALA A 86 -36.85 -6.70 28.11
C ALA A 86 -37.03 -8.21 28.28
N TYR A 87 -35.93 -8.96 28.40
CA TYR A 87 -35.92 -10.41 28.61
C TYR A 87 -35.81 -10.83 30.09
N GLY A 88 -35.57 -9.90 31.02
CA GLY A 88 -35.39 -10.20 32.44
C GLY A 88 -34.11 -11.00 32.74
N LEU A 89 -33.02 -10.74 32.01
CA LEU A 89 -31.75 -11.49 32.07
C LEU A 89 -30.65 -10.82 32.89
N GLN A 90 -31.00 -9.88 33.77
CA GLN A 90 -30.03 -9.06 34.53
C GLN A 90 -29.10 -9.90 35.43
N ASP A 91 -29.57 -11.07 35.89
CA ASP A 91 -28.79 -11.98 36.73
C ASP A 91 -27.85 -12.89 35.90
N GLU A 92 -28.04 -12.97 34.58
CA GLU A 92 -27.31 -13.87 33.68
C GLU A 92 -26.33 -13.13 32.76
N LEU A 93 -26.65 -11.90 32.37
CA LEU A 93 -25.91 -11.11 31.39
C LEU A 93 -25.56 -9.73 31.92
N GLN A 94 -24.43 -9.20 31.44
CA GLN A 94 -23.98 -7.85 31.71
C GLN A 94 -23.98 -7.04 30.40
N PRO A 95 -24.40 -5.77 30.42
CA PRO A 95 -24.50 -4.97 29.20
C PRO A 95 -23.14 -4.55 28.62
N GLU A 96 -22.09 -4.48 29.45
CA GLU A 96 -20.76 -3.98 29.10
C GLU A 96 -20.12 -4.78 27.97
N VAL A 97 -19.51 -4.06 27.02
CA VAL A 97 -18.83 -4.66 25.87
C VAL A 97 -17.34 -4.34 25.94
N PRO A 98 -16.45 -5.35 26.02
CA PRO A 98 -15.01 -5.13 25.98
C PRO A 98 -14.55 -4.41 24.70
N LEU A 99 -13.55 -3.53 24.81
CA LEU A 99 -13.03 -2.78 23.64
C LEU A 99 -12.52 -3.69 22.52
N ASN A 100 -12.02 -4.88 22.82
CA ASN A 100 -11.57 -5.84 21.80
C ASN A 100 -12.72 -6.53 21.04
N GLU A 101 -13.97 -6.38 21.49
CA GLU A 101 -15.16 -6.87 20.79
C GLU A 101 -15.78 -5.81 19.86
N ILE A 102 -15.38 -4.53 20.01
CA ILE A 102 -15.85 -3.45 19.13
C ILE A 102 -15.21 -3.57 17.75
N THR A 103 -15.98 -4.07 16.78
CA THR A 103 -15.47 -4.55 15.48
C THR A 103 -15.13 -3.47 14.44
N LEU A 104 -14.78 -2.25 14.88
CA LEU A 104 -14.28 -1.21 13.98
C LEU A 104 -12.82 -1.50 13.61
N ILE A 105 -12.45 -1.38 12.35
CA ILE A 105 -11.08 -1.62 11.87
C ILE A 105 -10.12 -0.57 12.42
N CYS A 106 -10.59 0.66 12.65
CA CYS A 106 -9.79 1.70 13.30
C CYS A 106 -9.53 1.47 14.80
N ASN A 107 -10.21 0.50 15.41
CA ASN A 107 -10.00 0.13 16.81
C ASN A 107 -8.81 -0.84 16.94
N PRO A 108 -7.68 -0.41 17.55
CA PRO A 108 -6.50 -1.26 17.63
C PRO A 108 -6.71 -2.51 18.50
N TYR A 109 -7.58 -2.44 19.51
CA TYR A 109 -7.89 -3.57 20.41
C TYR A 109 -8.55 -4.73 19.64
N TYR A 110 -9.40 -4.41 18.67
CA TYR A 110 -10.02 -5.40 17.79
C TYR A 110 -9.06 -5.83 16.67
N ARG A 111 -8.39 -4.88 16.02
CA ARG A 111 -7.54 -5.15 14.84
C ARG A 111 -6.32 -6.01 15.14
N TYR A 112 -5.71 -5.87 16.31
CA TYR A 112 -4.43 -6.55 16.65
C TYR A 112 -4.54 -7.57 17.79
N GLY A 113 -5.70 -7.68 18.43
CA GLY A 113 -5.96 -8.59 19.54
C GLY A 113 -5.66 -7.99 20.92
N ASN A 114 -5.94 -8.78 21.96
CA ASN A 114 -5.92 -8.38 23.37
C ASN A 114 -4.66 -8.82 24.14
N ASP A 115 -3.71 -9.45 23.46
CA ASP A 115 -2.47 -9.98 24.04
C ASP A 115 -1.30 -8.97 24.05
N LYS A 116 -1.55 -7.74 23.61
CA LYS A 116 -0.54 -6.67 23.40
C LYS A 116 -0.74 -5.51 24.37
N SER A 117 0.35 -4.89 24.76
CA SER A 117 0.31 -3.65 25.54
C SER A 117 -0.26 -2.48 24.72
N GLU A 118 -0.74 -1.44 25.40
CA GLU A 118 -1.26 -0.22 24.74
C GLU A 118 -0.21 0.42 23.83
N ASP A 119 1.05 0.48 24.25
CA ASP A 119 2.15 1.01 23.44
C ASP A 119 2.39 0.18 22.16
N GLU A 120 2.30 -1.14 22.23
CA GLU A 120 2.42 -2.02 21.07
C GLU A 120 1.24 -1.84 20.10
N LEU A 121 0.02 -1.70 20.63
CA LEU A 121 -1.18 -1.45 19.84
C LEU A 121 -1.10 -0.11 19.09
N GLU A 122 -0.65 0.95 19.76
CA GLU A 122 -0.46 2.27 19.13
C GLU A 122 0.66 2.26 18.08
N ALA A 123 1.76 1.55 18.34
CA ALA A 123 2.84 1.40 17.36
C ALA A 123 2.38 0.63 16.11
N LEU A 124 1.61 -0.44 16.28
CA LEU A 124 1.05 -1.22 15.17
C LEU A 124 0.05 -0.41 14.35
N LEU A 125 -0.85 0.31 15.01
CA LEU A 125 -1.83 1.17 14.34
C LEU A 125 -1.15 2.28 13.54
N LEU A 126 -0.16 2.95 14.13
CA LEU A 126 0.61 3.97 13.45
C LEU A 126 1.32 3.41 12.21
N ALA A 127 2.00 2.27 12.36
CA ALA A 127 2.70 1.65 11.26
C ALA A 127 1.76 1.25 10.12
N ASP A 128 0.63 0.61 10.42
CA ASP A 128 -0.36 0.26 9.40
C ASP A 128 -0.99 1.48 8.74
N THR A 129 -1.23 2.55 9.49
CA THR A 129 -1.72 3.81 8.92
C THR A 129 -0.71 4.40 7.93
N MET A 130 0.59 4.31 8.23
CA MET A 130 1.64 4.73 7.29
C MET A 130 1.77 3.78 6.09
N ARG A 131 1.55 2.47 6.26
CA ARG A 131 1.45 1.53 5.12
C ARG A 131 0.27 1.84 4.22
N GLU A 132 -0.86 2.25 4.80
CA GLU A 132 -2.06 2.70 4.09
C GLU A 132 -1.78 4.00 3.33
N LEU A 133 -1.06 4.96 3.93
CA LEU A 133 -0.59 6.16 3.24
C LEU A 133 0.30 5.84 2.04
N VAL A 134 1.27 4.94 2.19
CA VAL A 134 2.14 4.52 1.09
C VAL A 134 1.36 3.79 0.00
N SER A 135 0.41 2.91 0.37
CA SER A 135 -0.47 2.21 -0.58
C SER A 135 -1.29 3.21 -1.41
N TYR A 136 -1.88 4.21 -0.75
CA TYR A 136 -2.67 5.24 -1.41
C TYR A 136 -1.80 6.09 -2.34
N ALA A 137 -0.61 6.48 -1.88
CA ALA A 137 0.36 7.21 -2.69
C ALA A 137 0.74 6.43 -3.96
N VAL A 138 0.98 5.12 -3.87
CA VAL A 138 1.23 4.27 -5.05
C VAL A 138 -0.01 4.19 -5.95
N GLY A 139 -1.22 4.16 -5.38
CA GLY A 139 -2.46 4.31 -6.14
C GLY A 139 -2.53 5.63 -6.92
N CYS A 140 -2.12 6.74 -6.32
CA CYS A 140 -1.97 8.02 -7.02
C CYS A 140 -0.88 7.98 -8.09
N MET A 141 0.25 7.30 -7.83
CA MET A 141 1.32 7.17 -8.83
C MET A 141 0.85 6.43 -10.08
N PHE A 142 -0.03 5.44 -9.96
CA PHE A 142 -0.61 4.76 -11.13
C PHE A 142 -1.86 5.42 -11.70
N GLY A 143 -2.35 6.51 -11.08
CA GLY A 143 -3.59 7.18 -11.47
C GLY A 143 -4.86 6.43 -11.06
N ARG A 144 -4.77 5.41 -10.20
CA ARG A 144 -5.94 4.75 -9.61
C ARG A 144 -6.75 5.74 -8.75
N TYR A 145 -6.05 6.63 -8.05
CA TYR A 145 -6.60 7.72 -7.26
C TYR A 145 -5.94 9.04 -7.66
N ALA A 146 -6.46 10.16 -7.17
CA ALA A 146 -5.83 11.47 -7.27
C ALA A 146 -5.98 12.25 -5.96
N LEU A 147 -5.10 13.22 -5.75
CA LEU A 147 -5.26 14.18 -4.65
C LEU A 147 -6.38 15.19 -4.96
N ASP A 148 -6.58 15.48 -6.25
CA ASP A 148 -7.46 16.55 -6.73
C ASP A 148 -8.93 16.11 -6.85
N LYS A 149 -9.21 14.80 -6.87
CA LYS A 149 -10.55 14.25 -7.07
C LYS A 149 -10.75 12.98 -6.23
N PRO A 150 -11.82 12.92 -5.41
CA PRO A 150 -12.14 11.72 -4.62
C PRO A 150 -12.67 10.59 -5.50
N GLY A 151 -12.40 9.35 -5.11
CA GLY A 151 -12.86 8.15 -5.81
C GLY A 151 -11.82 7.56 -6.76
N LEU A 152 -12.20 6.42 -7.35
CA LEU A 152 -11.41 5.77 -8.40
C LEU A 152 -11.38 6.65 -9.65
N ILE A 153 -10.19 6.80 -10.24
CA ILE A 153 -9.99 7.53 -11.50
C ILE A 153 -9.71 6.54 -12.63
N LEU A 154 -8.62 5.77 -12.53
CA LEU A 154 -8.30 4.67 -13.44
C LEU A 154 -8.55 3.30 -12.78
N ALA A 155 -9.59 2.60 -13.24
CA ALA A 155 -10.00 1.31 -12.70
C ALA A 155 -10.61 0.37 -13.75
N ASN A 156 -10.64 0.73 -15.03
CA ASN A 156 -11.19 -0.11 -16.10
C ASN A 156 -10.10 -0.58 -17.06
N GLN A 157 -10.33 -1.74 -17.67
CA GLN A 157 -9.39 -2.32 -18.63
C GLN A 157 -9.18 -1.40 -19.82
N GLY A 158 -7.91 -1.13 -20.14
CA GLY A 158 -7.52 -0.36 -21.32
C GLY A 158 -7.57 1.16 -21.11
N GLU A 159 -7.90 1.65 -19.92
CA GLU A 159 -7.78 3.07 -19.61
C GLU A 159 -6.32 3.52 -19.64
N THR A 160 -6.10 4.70 -20.21
CA THR A 160 -4.76 5.27 -20.39
C THR A 160 -4.57 6.56 -19.60
N ILE A 161 -3.38 7.14 -19.70
CA ILE A 161 -3.09 8.45 -19.09
C ILE A 161 -3.97 9.55 -19.70
N GLU A 162 -4.35 9.43 -20.98
CA GLU A 162 -5.29 10.34 -21.63
C GLU A 162 -6.66 10.32 -20.95
N ASP A 163 -7.13 9.15 -20.51
CA ASP A 163 -8.41 9.03 -19.79
C ASP A 163 -8.32 9.65 -18.38
N TYR A 164 -7.17 9.52 -17.72
CA TYR A 164 -6.90 10.23 -16.46
C TYR A 164 -6.96 11.74 -16.65
N LEU A 165 -6.29 12.26 -17.68
CA LEU A 165 -6.23 13.70 -17.97
C LEU A 165 -7.56 14.29 -18.45
N LYS A 166 -8.45 13.49 -19.05
CA LYS A 166 -9.84 13.91 -19.32
C LYS A 166 -10.63 14.18 -18.04
N GLN A 167 -10.32 13.46 -16.96
CA GLN A 167 -10.97 13.65 -15.67
C GLN A 167 -10.30 14.73 -14.82
N ILE A 168 -8.97 14.88 -14.94
CA ILE A 168 -8.14 15.81 -14.17
C ILE A 168 -7.13 16.43 -15.12
N SER A 169 -7.46 17.59 -15.70
CA SER A 169 -6.65 18.20 -16.76
C SER A 169 -5.28 18.68 -16.28
N GLU A 170 -5.19 19.14 -15.02
CA GLU A 170 -3.97 19.67 -14.41
C GLU A 170 -3.77 19.04 -13.01
N PRO A 171 -3.34 17.76 -12.94
CA PRO A 171 -3.19 17.06 -11.67
C PRO A 171 -2.04 17.64 -10.85
N SER A 172 -2.27 17.88 -9.55
CA SER A 172 -1.22 18.33 -8.63
C SER A 172 -0.11 17.30 -8.47
N PHE A 173 -0.48 16.01 -8.52
CA PHE A 173 0.43 14.87 -8.57
C PHE A 173 0.10 14.00 -9.80
N PRO A 174 0.83 14.15 -10.92
CA PRO A 174 0.54 13.41 -12.14
C PRO A 174 0.83 11.91 -11.99
N ALA A 175 -0.11 11.11 -12.51
CA ALA A 175 0.07 9.68 -12.66
C ALA A 175 1.22 9.36 -13.62
N ASP A 176 1.77 8.16 -13.47
CA ASP A 176 2.80 7.60 -14.32
C ASP A 176 2.29 7.39 -15.75
N GLY A 177 3.12 7.76 -16.73
CA GLY A 177 2.72 7.78 -18.14
C GLY A 177 2.59 6.38 -18.73
N ASP A 178 3.56 5.51 -18.46
CA ASP A 178 3.72 4.23 -19.14
C ASP A 178 3.29 3.00 -18.32
N ASN A 179 2.82 3.24 -17.09
CA ASN A 179 2.36 2.23 -16.14
C ASN A 179 3.49 1.36 -15.55
N VAL A 180 4.73 1.85 -15.55
CA VAL A 180 5.89 1.13 -15.02
C VAL A 180 6.62 2.01 -14.02
N ILE A 181 6.74 1.55 -12.77
CA ILE A 181 7.48 2.26 -11.73
C ILE A 181 8.63 1.38 -11.22
N PRO A 182 9.90 1.76 -11.43
CA PRO A 182 11.03 0.96 -10.98
C PRO A 182 11.18 0.98 -9.45
N ILE A 183 11.54 -0.17 -8.89
CA ILE A 183 11.87 -0.37 -7.47
C ILE A 183 13.28 -0.96 -7.38
N LEU A 184 14.28 -0.07 -7.34
CA LEU A 184 15.68 -0.44 -7.41
C LEU A 184 16.47 0.06 -6.20
N ASP A 185 17.54 -0.65 -5.90
CA ASP A 185 18.53 -0.25 -4.90
C ASP A 185 19.48 0.79 -5.50
N GLY A 186 19.32 2.04 -5.07
CA GLY A 186 20.01 3.21 -5.60
C GLY A 186 19.19 4.03 -6.59
N ASP A 187 19.70 5.23 -6.89
CA ASP A 187 19.02 6.25 -7.67
C ASP A 187 19.33 6.09 -9.17
N TRP A 188 18.78 5.04 -9.78
CA TRP A 188 19.00 4.71 -11.19
C TRP A 188 18.04 5.42 -12.13
N PHE A 189 16.84 5.76 -11.66
CA PHE A 189 15.80 6.45 -12.42
C PHE A 189 15.32 7.66 -11.61
N THR A 190 15.06 8.78 -12.29
CA THR A 190 14.64 10.04 -11.64
C THR A 190 13.22 10.00 -11.10
N ASP A 191 12.44 9.03 -11.55
CA ASP A 191 11.02 8.85 -11.26
C ASP A 191 10.74 7.47 -10.63
N ASP A 192 11.74 6.90 -9.95
CA ASP A 192 11.54 5.67 -9.19
C ASP A 192 10.50 5.83 -8.07
N ILE A 193 10.07 4.70 -7.50
CA ILE A 193 9.01 4.68 -6.50
C ILE A 193 9.31 5.53 -5.26
N ALA A 194 10.59 5.64 -4.86
CA ALA A 194 10.99 6.37 -3.67
C ALA A 194 10.97 7.87 -3.95
N GLU A 195 11.49 8.32 -5.09
CA GLU A 195 11.40 9.73 -5.52
C GLU A 195 9.95 10.15 -5.77
N ARG A 196 9.13 9.29 -6.39
CA ARG A 196 7.69 9.55 -6.54
C ARG A 196 6.99 9.68 -5.20
N PHE A 197 7.30 8.85 -4.20
CA PHE A 197 6.73 8.99 -2.87
C PHE A 197 7.18 10.29 -2.17
N ARG A 198 8.45 10.65 -2.30
CA ARG A 198 8.99 11.91 -1.80
C ARG A 198 8.30 13.12 -2.43
N LYS A 199 8.01 13.08 -3.73
CA LYS A 199 7.21 14.09 -4.42
C LYS A 199 5.77 14.11 -3.93
N PHE A 200 5.16 12.94 -3.75
CA PHE A 200 3.80 12.82 -3.20
C PHE A 200 3.70 13.51 -1.84
N LEU A 201 4.63 13.25 -0.92
CA LEU A 201 4.62 13.89 0.41
C LEU A 201 4.68 15.42 0.32
N ARG A 202 5.50 15.98 -0.57
CA ARG A 202 5.61 17.43 -0.78
C ARG A 202 4.31 18.04 -1.28
N VAL A 203 3.65 17.37 -2.24
CA VAL A 203 2.38 17.85 -2.79
C VAL A 203 1.26 17.73 -1.76
N ALA A 204 1.17 16.58 -1.07
CA ALA A 204 0.08 16.28 -0.16
C ALA A 204 0.17 17.04 1.18
N PHE A 205 1.37 17.33 1.69
CA PHE A 205 1.58 17.91 3.01
C PHE A 205 2.38 19.23 3.02
N GLY A 206 2.84 19.68 1.85
CA GLY A 206 3.64 20.89 1.68
C GLY A 206 5.16 20.64 1.77
N GLU A 207 5.93 21.47 1.06
CA GLU A 207 7.41 21.38 1.03
C GLU A 207 8.03 21.67 2.40
N GLU A 208 7.47 22.64 3.15
CA GLU A 208 8.07 23.15 4.39
C GLU A 208 8.26 22.06 5.46
N GLN A 209 7.34 21.09 5.51
CA GLN A 209 7.32 20.03 6.53
C GLN A 209 7.80 18.67 5.98
N TYR A 210 8.29 18.62 4.75
CA TYR A 210 8.64 17.39 4.06
C TYR A 210 9.62 16.51 4.86
N GLU A 211 10.71 17.09 5.36
CA GLU A 211 11.76 16.36 6.08
C GLU A 211 11.25 15.75 7.39
N GLU A 212 10.37 16.46 8.10
CA GLU A 212 9.74 15.93 9.32
C GLU A 212 8.74 14.81 8.98
N ASN A 213 7.92 15.02 7.95
CA ASN A 213 6.92 14.05 7.52
C ASN A 213 7.57 12.76 7.02
N LEU A 214 8.64 12.86 6.22
CA LEU A 214 9.37 11.68 5.76
C LEU A 214 9.96 10.89 6.92
N ARG A 215 10.64 11.56 7.86
CA ARG A 215 11.18 10.89 9.06
C ARG A 215 10.09 10.21 9.88
N PHE A 216 8.92 10.83 10.01
CA PHE A 216 7.78 10.25 10.73
C PHE A 216 7.29 8.97 10.06
N VAL A 217 7.15 8.96 8.72
CA VAL A 217 6.79 7.77 7.95
C VAL A 217 7.84 6.67 8.13
N GLU A 218 9.13 6.98 7.97
CA GLU A 218 10.21 6.01 8.06
C GLU A 218 10.31 5.38 9.45
N GLN A 219 10.15 6.18 10.51
CA GLN A 219 10.14 5.69 11.89
C GLN A 219 8.96 4.75 12.16
N ALA A 220 7.76 5.12 11.71
CA ALA A 220 6.56 4.31 11.87
C ALA A 220 6.65 2.97 11.13
N LEU A 221 7.19 2.97 9.91
CA LEU A 221 7.36 1.74 9.12
C LEU A 221 8.47 0.83 9.66
N ASN A 222 9.45 1.38 10.38
CA ASN A 222 10.59 0.65 10.93
C ASN A 222 10.29 -0.11 12.23
N ILE A 223 9.23 -0.92 12.25
CA ILE A 223 8.85 -1.72 13.43
C ILE A 223 9.99 -2.65 13.90
N LYS A 224 10.82 -3.13 12.95
CA LYS A 224 11.95 -4.03 13.24
C LYS A 224 13.19 -3.33 13.79
N GLY A 225 13.17 -2.01 13.94
CA GLY A 225 14.29 -1.24 14.50
C GLY A 225 15.59 -1.34 13.68
N LYS A 226 15.48 -1.46 12.35
CA LYS A 226 16.64 -1.48 11.45
C LYS A 226 17.38 -0.14 11.53
N ARG A 227 18.71 -0.17 11.57
CA ARG A 227 19.52 1.07 11.55
C ARG A 227 19.46 1.70 10.16
N ASN A 228 19.34 3.03 10.10
CA ASN A 228 19.28 3.82 8.86
C ASN A 228 18.17 3.38 7.90
N PHE A 229 17.03 2.92 8.42
CA PHE A 229 15.90 2.52 7.61
C PHE A 229 15.29 3.72 6.89
N SER A 230 15.14 3.60 5.58
CA SER A 230 14.55 4.60 4.71
C SER A 230 13.26 4.11 4.06
N ILE A 231 12.52 5.01 3.43
CA ILE A 231 11.35 4.64 2.62
C ILE A 231 11.73 3.70 1.46
N ARG A 232 12.97 3.81 0.93
CA ARG A 232 13.48 2.92 -0.11
C ARG A 232 13.61 1.49 0.41
N ASP A 233 14.09 1.31 1.65
CA ASP A 233 14.16 -0.01 2.29
C ASP A 233 12.78 -0.65 2.47
N TYR A 234 11.77 0.16 2.79
CA TYR A 234 10.39 -0.30 2.85
C TYR A 234 9.90 -0.79 1.49
N PHE A 235 10.12 -0.02 0.42
CA PHE A 235 9.70 -0.42 -0.93
C PHE A 235 10.42 -1.68 -1.44
N LEU A 236 11.71 -1.81 -1.19
CA LEU A 236 12.51 -2.98 -1.60
C LEU A 236 12.19 -4.25 -0.80
N GLY A 237 11.83 -4.12 0.48
CA GLY A 237 11.73 -5.26 1.38
C GLY A 237 10.32 -5.66 1.81
N GLU A 238 9.42 -4.69 2.00
CA GLU A 238 8.20 -4.90 2.80
C GLU A 238 6.92 -4.53 2.03
N PHE A 239 6.96 -3.47 1.22
CA PHE A 239 5.80 -2.94 0.48
C PHE A 239 5.03 -4.01 -0.30
N TYR A 240 5.70 -4.82 -1.14
CA TYR A 240 5.01 -5.78 -1.99
C TYR A 240 4.32 -6.88 -1.17
N ASN A 241 4.94 -7.30 -0.05
CA ASN A 241 4.34 -8.29 0.84
C ASN A 241 3.08 -7.73 1.52
N ASP A 242 3.16 -6.46 1.96
CA ASP A 242 2.01 -5.75 2.52
C ASP A 242 0.88 -5.60 1.49
N HIS A 243 1.22 -5.29 0.24
CA HIS A 243 0.26 -5.22 -0.86
C HIS A 243 -0.42 -6.56 -1.15
N VAL A 244 0.36 -7.64 -1.27
CA VAL A 244 -0.17 -9.01 -1.47
C VAL A 244 -1.11 -9.41 -0.34
N ARG A 245 -0.77 -9.08 0.92
CA ARG A 245 -1.62 -9.35 2.09
C ARG A 245 -2.91 -8.53 2.05
N ARG A 246 -2.84 -7.23 1.75
CA ARG A 246 -3.99 -6.32 1.66
C ARG A 246 -5.05 -6.83 0.69
N TYR A 247 -4.62 -7.35 -0.46
CA TYR A 247 -5.50 -7.88 -1.50
C TYR A 247 -5.70 -9.40 -1.42
N LYS A 248 -5.54 -10.01 -0.23
CA LYS A 248 -5.82 -11.44 0.01
C LYS A 248 -5.17 -12.37 -1.03
N LYS A 249 -3.87 -12.15 -1.30
CA LYS A 249 -3.06 -12.85 -2.31
C LYS A 249 -3.47 -12.62 -3.78
N ARG A 250 -4.32 -11.63 -4.07
CA ARG A 250 -4.74 -11.25 -5.43
C ARG A 250 -4.37 -9.78 -5.71
N PRO A 251 -3.08 -9.42 -5.71
CA PRO A 251 -2.67 -8.02 -5.81
C PRO A 251 -3.03 -7.41 -7.17
N ILE A 252 -3.40 -6.13 -7.14
CA ILE A 252 -3.70 -5.32 -8.34
C ILE A 252 -2.45 -4.64 -8.92
N TYR A 253 -1.35 -4.61 -8.17
CA TYR A 253 -0.04 -4.15 -8.64
C TYR A 253 0.84 -5.38 -8.77
N TRP A 254 1.42 -5.58 -9.94
CA TRP A 254 2.24 -6.73 -10.24
C TRP A 254 3.70 -6.31 -10.30
N LEU A 255 4.57 -7.12 -9.68
CA LEU A 255 5.99 -6.82 -9.58
C LEU A 255 6.74 -7.72 -10.55
N PHE A 256 7.20 -7.16 -11.66
CA PHE A 256 8.24 -7.80 -12.47
C PHE A 256 9.53 -7.82 -11.66
N SER A 257 10.11 -9.00 -11.47
CA SER A 257 11.24 -9.20 -10.57
C SER A 257 12.20 -10.21 -11.16
N SER A 258 13.44 -9.78 -11.38
CA SER A 258 14.55 -10.69 -11.74
C SER A 258 14.75 -11.79 -10.68
N PRO A 259 15.36 -12.94 -11.02
CA PRO A 259 15.47 -14.09 -10.12
C PRO A 259 16.08 -13.79 -8.75
N LYS A 260 17.08 -12.90 -8.66
CA LYS A 260 17.66 -12.44 -7.38
C LYS A 260 17.16 -11.07 -6.94
N GLY A 261 16.16 -10.51 -7.62
CA GLY A 261 15.54 -9.22 -7.28
C GLY A 261 16.44 -8.01 -7.52
N SER A 262 17.47 -8.14 -8.37
CA SER A 262 18.37 -7.03 -8.72
C SER A 262 17.70 -5.96 -9.59
N PHE A 263 16.71 -6.37 -10.38
CA PHE A 263 15.76 -5.50 -11.06
C PHE A 263 14.35 -5.81 -10.55
N ASN A 264 13.60 -4.76 -10.21
CA ASN A 264 12.17 -4.84 -9.97
C ASN A 264 11.45 -3.65 -10.59
N ALA A 265 10.27 -3.89 -11.16
CA ALA A 265 9.39 -2.85 -11.69
C ALA A 265 7.94 -3.21 -11.38
N LEU A 266 7.20 -2.24 -10.86
CA LEU A 266 5.80 -2.38 -10.48
C LEU A 266 4.93 -1.87 -11.62
N ILE A 267 3.86 -2.60 -11.92
CA ILE A 267 2.83 -2.20 -12.90
C ILE A 267 1.45 -2.31 -12.28
N TYR A 268 0.48 -1.53 -12.77
CA TYR A 268 -0.92 -1.64 -12.35
C TYR A 268 -1.73 -2.45 -13.37
N MET A 269 -2.35 -3.54 -12.89
CA MET A 269 -3.07 -4.52 -13.73
C MET A 269 -4.18 -3.88 -14.57
N HIS A 270 -4.91 -2.90 -14.03
CA HIS A 270 -6.04 -2.29 -14.75
C HIS A 270 -5.59 -1.41 -15.93
N ARG A 271 -4.33 -0.96 -15.90
CA ARG A 271 -3.69 -0.22 -17.00
C ARG A 271 -2.78 -1.11 -17.86
N TYR A 272 -2.84 -2.43 -17.67
CA TYR A 272 -2.04 -3.35 -18.46
C TYR A 272 -2.46 -3.31 -19.93
N ARG A 273 -1.47 -3.32 -20.82
CA ARG A 273 -1.64 -3.40 -22.27
C ARG A 273 -0.77 -4.55 -22.81
N PRO A 274 -1.11 -5.15 -23.97
CA PRO A 274 -0.33 -6.25 -24.54
C PRO A 274 1.18 -5.96 -24.72
N ASP A 275 1.54 -4.70 -24.90
CA ASP A 275 2.93 -4.22 -25.01
C ASP A 275 3.58 -3.83 -23.67
N THR A 276 2.90 -3.93 -22.52
CA THR A 276 3.47 -3.56 -21.21
C THR A 276 4.79 -4.30 -20.92
N VAL A 277 4.90 -5.57 -21.28
CA VAL A 277 6.16 -6.32 -21.11
C VAL A 277 7.28 -5.76 -22.02
N SER A 278 6.92 -5.27 -23.22
CA SER A 278 7.88 -4.59 -24.11
C SER A 278 8.38 -3.28 -23.52
N VAL A 279 7.52 -2.51 -22.85
CA VAL A 279 7.91 -1.28 -22.13
C VAL A 279 8.86 -1.61 -20.99
N VAL A 280 8.50 -2.55 -20.11
CA VAL A 280 9.38 -3.00 -19.00
C VAL A 280 10.74 -3.48 -19.52
N LEU A 281 10.76 -4.21 -20.63
CA LEU A 281 11.99 -4.70 -21.24
C LEU A 281 12.86 -3.58 -21.82
N ASN A 282 12.31 -2.75 -22.70
CA ASN A 282 13.10 -1.82 -23.50
C ASN A 282 13.44 -0.55 -22.73
N ASP A 283 12.47 0.01 -22.03
CA ASP A 283 12.59 1.35 -21.45
C ASP A 283 13.16 1.29 -20.03
N TYR A 284 13.06 0.13 -19.36
CA TYR A 284 13.55 -0.03 -17.98
C TYR A 284 14.67 -1.05 -17.85
N LEU A 285 14.46 -2.32 -18.22
CA LEU A 285 15.47 -3.36 -18.01
C LEU A 285 16.75 -3.10 -18.83
N ARG A 286 16.61 -2.83 -20.13
CA ARG A 286 17.76 -2.54 -21.01
C ARG A 286 18.43 -1.23 -20.65
N GLU A 287 17.67 -0.20 -20.32
CA GLU A 287 18.23 1.07 -19.84
C GLU A 287 19.03 0.87 -18.54
N PHE A 288 18.49 0.13 -17.58
CA PHE A 288 19.18 -0.20 -16.35
C PHE A 288 20.47 -0.98 -16.59
N ARG A 289 20.45 -2.01 -17.46
CA ARG A 289 21.65 -2.75 -17.88
C ARG A 289 22.70 -1.83 -18.50
N GLY A 290 22.28 -0.86 -19.32
CA GLY A 290 23.14 0.18 -19.88
C GLY A 290 23.82 1.01 -18.78
N LYS A 291 23.04 1.53 -17.83
CA LYS A 291 23.55 2.30 -16.68
C LYS A 291 24.53 1.48 -15.82
N LEU A 292 24.24 0.21 -15.55
CA LEU A 292 25.14 -0.71 -14.84
C LEU A 292 26.46 -0.92 -15.60
N SER A 293 26.40 -1.05 -16.93
CA SER A 293 27.58 -1.21 -17.78
C SER A 293 28.45 0.05 -17.79
N SER A 294 27.84 1.23 -17.90
CA SER A 294 28.59 2.50 -17.78
C SER A 294 29.24 2.66 -16.40
N ARG A 295 28.56 2.25 -15.32
CA ARG A 295 29.13 2.24 -13.97
C ARG A 295 30.30 1.26 -13.86
N LEU A 296 30.17 0.08 -14.45
CA LEU A 296 31.23 -0.93 -14.49
C LEU A 296 32.49 -0.40 -15.19
N ASP A 297 32.33 0.25 -16.34
CA ASP A 297 33.46 0.82 -17.09
C ASP A 297 34.13 1.99 -16.36
N TYR A 298 33.33 2.84 -15.70
CA TYR A 298 33.86 3.87 -14.80
C TYR A 298 34.73 3.28 -13.69
N LEU A 299 34.24 2.24 -13.00
CA LEU A 299 34.99 1.61 -11.89
C LEU A 299 36.27 0.92 -12.36
N ARG A 300 36.28 0.35 -13.58
CA ARG A 300 37.50 -0.18 -14.20
C ARG A 300 38.54 0.92 -14.42
N GLY A 301 38.11 2.12 -14.83
CA GLY A 301 38.99 3.29 -14.92
C GLY A 301 39.58 3.70 -13.57
N VAL A 302 38.77 3.69 -12.51
CA VAL A 302 39.22 3.97 -11.13
C VAL A 302 40.23 2.92 -10.63
N GLU A 303 40.00 1.65 -10.92
CA GLU A 303 40.90 0.56 -10.53
C GLU A 303 42.26 0.64 -11.23
N ALA A 304 42.25 0.97 -12.53
CA ALA A 304 43.46 1.13 -13.35
C ALA A 304 44.26 2.41 -13.06
N SER A 305 43.63 3.44 -12.47
CA SER A 305 44.28 4.72 -12.16
C SER A 305 45.44 4.58 -11.17
N ALA A 306 46.58 5.19 -11.47
CA ALA A 306 47.75 5.17 -10.59
C ALA A 306 47.57 6.04 -9.33
N ASP A 307 46.72 7.06 -9.41
CA ASP A 307 46.51 8.06 -8.34
C ASP A 307 45.45 7.63 -7.30
N THR A 308 44.75 6.52 -7.55
CA THR A 308 43.71 5.99 -6.67
C THR A 308 44.30 5.20 -5.51
N THR A 309 43.78 5.44 -4.30
CA THR A 309 44.29 4.78 -3.09
C THR A 309 44.00 3.27 -3.10
N LYS A 310 44.79 2.48 -2.37
CA LYS A 310 44.58 1.02 -2.25
C LYS A 310 43.17 0.67 -1.73
N ALA A 311 42.63 1.49 -0.82
CA ALA A 311 41.30 1.28 -0.25
C ALA A 311 40.18 1.49 -1.30
N GLU A 312 40.30 2.55 -2.10
CA GLU A 312 39.37 2.83 -3.19
C GLU A 312 39.44 1.76 -4.29
N LYS A 313 40.64 1.29 -4.64
CA LYS A 313 40.81 0.16 -5.58
C LYS A 313 40.13 -1.10 -5.08
N ALA A 314 40.30 -1.45 -3.80
CA ALA A 314 39.65 -2.62 -3.21
C ALA A 314 38.11 -2.48 -3.21
N LYS A 315 37.58 -1.28 -2.93
CA LYS A 315 36.15 -1.00 -3.00
C LYS A 315 35.63 -1.13 -4.44
N ALA A 316 36.34 -0.55 -5.41
CA ALA A 316 36.00 -0.62 -6.83
C ALA A 316 35.99 -2.07 -7.34
N LEU A 317 36.99 -2.88 -6.99
CA LEU A 317 37.03 -4.31 -7.34
C LEU A 317 35.82 -5.09 -6.81
N LYS A 318 35.41 -4.85 -5.56
CA LYS A 318 34.24 -5.49 -4.97
C LYS A 318 32.94 -5.10 -5.69
N GLU A 319 32.81 -3.82 -6.04
CA GLU A 319 31.64 -3.29 -6.76
C GLU A 319 31.60 -3.83 -8.20
N ILE A 320 32.75 -3.88 -8.89
CA ILE A 320 32.92 -4.51 -10.22
C ILE A 320 32.41 -5.96 -10.23
N GLU A 321 32.85 -6.78 -9.26
CA GLU A 321 32.42 -8.18 -9.19
C GLU A 321 30.93 -8.33 -8.87
N THR A 322 30.36 -7.38 -8.14
CA THR A 322 28.92 -7.33 -7.87
C THR A 322 28.15 -6.98 -9.15
N LEU A 323 28.56 -5.91 -9.85
CA LEU A 323 27.93 -5.47 -11.09
C LEU A 323 28.01 -6.53 -12.19
N LYS A 324 29.13 -7.22 -12.35
CA LYS A 324 29.25 -8.33 -13.33
C LYS A 324 28.23 -9.44 -13.06
N LYS A 325 28.04 -9.82 -11.79
CA LYS A 325 27.06 -10.85 -11.40
C LYS A 325 25.64 -10.38 -11.66
N THR A 326 25.33 -9.12 -11.36
CA THR A 326 24.02 -8.52 -11.63
C THR A 326 23.76 -8.45 -13.14
N ILE A 327 24.69 -7.92 -13.93
CA ILE A 327 24.56 -7.83 -15.40
C ILE A 327 24.36 -9.23 -15.98
N GLY A 328 25.22 -10.21 -15.64
CA GLY A 328 25.08 -11.57 -16.15
C GLY A 328 23.75 -12.25 -15.81
N GLU A 329 23.18 -11.94 -14.64
CA GLU A 329 21.82 -12.37 -14.27
C GLU A 329 20.75 -11.70 -15.12
N LEU A 330 20.82 -10.38 -15.29
CA LEU A 330 19.84 -9.62 -16.07
C LEU A 330 19.90 -9.99 -17.56
N ASP A 331 21.08 -10.29 -18.10
CA ASP A 331 21.28 -10.80 -19.45
C ASP A 331 20.58 -12.15 -19.66
N ALA A 332 20.71 -13.05 -18.68
CA ALA A 332 20.04 -14.34 -18.72
C ALA A 332 18.52 -14.18 -18.57
N TRP A 333 18.08 -13.34 -17.63
CA TRP A 333 16.65 -13.08 -17.42
C TRP A 333 15.99 -12.41 -18.63
N GLU A 334 16.69 -11.48 -19.28
CA GLU A 334 16.23 -10.88 -20.54
C GLU A 334 16.05 -11.94 -21.62
N ARG A 335 17.12 -12.70 -21.92
CA ARG A 335 17.12 -13.68 -23.02
C ARG A 335 16.09 -14.79 -22.79
N ASP A 336 16.05 -15.33 -21.58
CA ASP A 336 15.31 -16.55 -21.30
C ASP A 336 13.84 -16.26 -20.96
N MET A 337 13.52 -15.09 -20.39
CA MET A 337 12.16 -14.77 -19.91
C MET A 337 11.55 -13.51 -20.54
N MET A 338 12.18 -12.33 -20.36
CA MET A 338 11.53 -11.07 -20.73
C MET A 338 11.40 -10.87 -22.24
N TYR A 339 12.40 -11.25 -23.03
CA TYR A 339 12.37 -11.11 -24.49
C TYR A 339 11.32 -12.03 -25.15
N PRO A 340 11.21 -13.32 -24.80
CA PRO A 340 10.10 -14.15 -25.24
C PRO A 340 8.73 -13.57 -24.87
N LEU A 341 8.52 -13.16 -23.60
CA LEU A 341 7.23 -12.61 -23.16
C LEU A 341 6.87 -11.29 -23.85
N ALA A 342 7.86 -10.41 -24.07
CA ALA A 342 7.65 -9.17 -24.83
C ALA A 342 7.27 -9.44 -26.29
N THR A 343 7.79 -10.52 -26.88
CA THR A 343 7.44 -10.96 -28.23
C THR A 343 6.04 -11.57 -28.29
N GLU A 344 5.65 -12.33 -27.26
CA GLU A 344 4.33 -12.97 -27.18
C GLU A 344 3.18 -11.95 -27.02
N GLN A 345 3.45 -10.80 -26.38
CA GLN A 345 2.46 -9.74 -26.13
C GLN A 345 1.17 -10.27 -25.48
N ILE A 346 1.33 -11.03 -24.40
CA ILE A 346 0.22 -11.66 -23.68
C ILE A 346 -0.83 -10.61 -23.33
N ALA A 347 -2.07 -10.86 -23.76
CA ALA A 347 -3.24 -10.09 -23.32
C ALA A 347 -3.81 -10.68 -22.03
N ILE A 348 -4.38 -9.80 -21.19
CA ILE A 348 -5.13 -10.19 -19.99
C ILE A 348 -6.57 -9.73 -20.12
N ASP A 349 -7.46 -10.38 -19.37
CA ASP A 349 -8.87 -9.99 -19.22
C ASP A 349 -9.14 -9.76 -17.74
N LEU A 350 -9.56 -8.55 -17.34
CA LEU A 350 -9.78 -8.27 -15.92
C LEU A 350 -10.91 -9.12 -15.31
N ASP A 351 -11.87 -9.59 -16.12
CA ASP A 351 -13.00 -10.43 -15.66
C ASP A 351 -12.54 -11.83 -15.26
N ASP A 352 -11.44 -12.34 -15.83
CA ASP A 352 -10.79 -13.58 -15.42
C ASP A 352 -10.14 -13.46 -14.02
N GLY A 353 -9.88 -12.23 -13.58
CA GLY A 353 -9.26 -11.91 -12.29
C GLY A 353 -7.79 -12.29 -12.17
N VAL A 354 -7.19 -11.99 -11.02
CA VAL A 354 -5.74 -12.14 -10.80
C VAL A 354 -5.28 -13.60 -10.89
N LYS A 355 -6.08 -14.56 -10.42
CA LYS A 355 -5.70 -15.98 -10.39
C LYS A 355 -5.47 -16.58 -11.78
N ALA A 356 -6.22 -16.14 -12.78
CA ALA A 356 -6.09 -16.64 -14.14
C ALA A 356 -5.05 -15.85 -14.95
N ASN A 357 -4.90 -14.54 -14.71
CA ASN A 357 -3.99 -13.71 -15.49
C ASN A 357 -2.54 -13.71 -14.98
N TYR A 358 -2.33 -13.69 -13.66
CA TYR A 358 -0.99 -13.60 -13.08
C TYR A 358 -0.08 -14.77 -13.51
N PRO A 359 -0.55 -16.05 -13.54
CA PRO A 359 0.30 -17.17 -13.91
C PRO A 359 0.78 -17.14 -15.37
N LYS A 360 0.10 -16.39 -16.26
CA LYS A 360 0.50 -16.24 -17.67
C LYS A 360 1.91 -15.68 -17.83
N PHE A 361 2.41 -14.93 -16.84
CA PHE A 361 3.75 -14.32 -16.86
C PHE A 361 4.82 -15.16 -16.18
N GLY A 362 4.47 -16.31 -15.59
CA GLY A 362 5.40 -17.25 -14.98
C GLY A 362 6.40 -16.60 -14.04
N ALA A 363 7.69 -16.92 -14.24
CA ALA A 363 8.79 -16.44 -13.39
C ALA A 363 9.23 -15.00 -13.66
N ALA A 364 8.58 -14.27 -14.59
CA ALA A 364 8.85 -12.84 -14.77
C ALA A 364 8.24 -12.00 -13.64
N LEU A 365 7.13 -12.48 -13.04
CA LEU A 365 6.50 -11.85 -11.89
C LEU A 365 6.96 -12.47 -10.57
N LYS A 366 6.98 -11.65 -9.52
CA LYS A 366 7.37 -12.07 -8.16
C LYS A 366 6.42 -13.15 -7.62
N LYS A 367 6.92 -14.37 -7.43
CA LYS A 367 6.14 -15.50 -6.89
C LYS A 367 5.25 -15.12 -5.68
N ILE A 368 3.95 -15.43 -5.77
CA ILE A 368 2.97 -15.30 -4.69
C ILE A 368 2.61 -16.68 -4.15
N VAL A 369 2.91 -16.94 -2.88
CA VAL A 369 2.69 -18.26 -2.27
C VAL A 369 1.19 -18.53 -2.08
N GLY A 370 0.69 -19.55 -2.77
CA GLY A 370 -0.69 -20.01 -2.69
C GLY A 370 -1.66 -19.29 -3.63
N LEU A 371 -1.17 -18.52 -4.62
CA LEU A 371 -2.03 -17.99 -5.68
C LEU A 371 -2.55 -19.10 -6.60
N ASP A 372 -1.70 -20.06 -6.92
CA ASP A 372 -2.00 -21.20 -7.82
C ASP A 372 -2.69 -22.39 -7.11
N ALA A 373 -2.98 -22.26 -5.81
CA ALA A 373 -3.67 -23.31 -5.07
C ALA A 373 -5.16 -23.36 -5.48
N PRO A 374 -5.73 -24.57 -5.70
CA PRO A 374 -7.18 -24.71 -5.88
C PRO A 374 -7.91 -24.16 -4.65
N GLU A 375 -9.12 -23.63 -4.86
CA GLU A 375 -9.96 -23.14 -3.75
C GLU A 375 -10.38 -24.32 -2.89
N GLU A 376 -10.11 -24.24 -1.58
CA GLU A 376 -10.72 -25.11 -0.58
C GLU A 376 -12.15 -24.65 -0.26
#